data_AF-A0A6P0HRR2-F1
#
_entry.id   AF-A0A6P0HRR2-F1
#
_cell.length_a   1.000
_cell.length_b   1.000
_cell.length_c   1.000
_cell.angle_alpha   90.00
_cell.angle_beta   90.00
_cell.angle_gamma   90.00
#
_symmetry.space_group_name_H-M   'P 1'
#
loop_
_entity.id
_entity.type
_entity.pdbx_description
1 polymer ?
#
loop_
_entity_poly.entity_id
_entity_poly.type
_entity_poly.pdbx_seq_one_letter_code
_entity_poly.pdbx_strand_id
1 'polypeptide(L)' 'MISNYFFKLSEEIEYKCQWYGCELVVVDRFFSSTKTCSNCDLVQDMPLNLRTYDCQSCGLSYR' A
#
# COMPACT_ATOMS: atom_id res chain seq x y z
N MET A 1 20.86 -4.78 -13.74
CA MET A 1 20.11 -3.67 -14.38
C MET A 1 18.72 -3.64 -13.78
N ILE A 2 18.50 -2.81 -12.77
CA ILE A 2 17.17 -2.60 -12.19
C ILE A 2 16.39 -1.77 -13.21
N SER A 3 15.23 -2.27 -13.63
CA SER A 3 14.37 -1.67 -14.66
C SER A 3 14.10 -0.18 -14.38
N ASN A 4 14.39 0.68 -15.37
CA ASN A 4 14.08 2.13 -15.36
C ASN A 4 12.56 2.44 -15.30
N TYR A 5 11.69 1.43 -15.35
CA TYR A 5 10.24 1.63 -15.42
C TYR A 5 9.63 2.16 -14.12
N PHE A 6 10.12 1.68 -12.96
CA PHE A 6 9.61 2.13 -11.65
C PHE A 6 9.97 3.59 -11.37
N PHE A 7 11.17 4.02 -11.74
CA PHE A 7 11.63 5.40 -11.55
C PHE A 7 10.75 6.39 -12.33
N LYS A 8 10.38 6.01 -13.57
CA LYS A 8 9.50 6.82 -14.39
C LYS A 8 8.10 6.98 -13.82
N LEU A 9 7.55 5.94 -13.16
CA LEU A 9 6.22 6.03 -12.54
C LEU A 9 6.21 7.01 -11.36
N SER A 10 7.24 7.01 -10.51
CA SER A 10 7.32 7.95 -9.40
C SER A 10 7.39 9.40 -9.88
N GLU A 11 8.17 9.67 -10.93
CA GLU A 11 8.28 11.02 -11.52
C GLU A 11 6.93 11.53 -12.05
N GLU A 12 6.19 10.69 -12.77
CA GLU A 12 4.87 11.04 -13.32
C GLU A 12 3.83 11.30 -12.21
N ILE A 13 3.88 10.53 -11.12
CA ILE A 13 2.99 10.74 -9.96
C ILE A 13 3.35 12.04 -9.25
N GLU A 14 4.63 12.31 -8.99
CA GLU A 14 5.09 13.53 -8.34
C GLU A 14 4.68 14.77 -9.13
N TYR A 15 4.91 14.77 -10.45
CA TYR A 15 4.48 15.83 -11.34
C TYR A 15 2.97 16.12 -11.23
N LYS A 16 2.15 15.07 -11.24
CA LYS A 16 0.69 15.24 -11.09
C LYS A 16 0.29 15.73 -9.70
N CYS A 17 0.95 15.24 -8.64
CA CYS A 17 0.70 15.73 -7.29
C CYS A 17 0.98 17.23 -7.17
N GLN A 18 2.08 17.72 -7.75
CA GLN A 18 2.39 19.16 -7.82
C GLN A 18 1.31 19.95 -8.57
N TRP A 19 0.78 19.40 -9.67
CA TRP A 19 -0.28 20.03 -10.45
C TRP A 19 -1.62 20.18 -9.71
N TYR A 20 -1.99 19.17 -8.93
CA TYR A 20 -3.27 19.16 -8.20
C TYR A 20 -3.15 19.63 -6.75
N GLY A 21 -1.94 19.96 -6.26
CA GLY A 21 -1.69 20.32 -4.87
C GLY A 21 -1.88 19.16 -3.90
N CYS A 22 -1.64 17.92 -4.34
CA CYS A 22 -1.73 16.72 -3.51
C CYS A 22 -0.38 16.43 -2.82
N GLU A 23 -0.44 15.87 -1.62
CA GLU A 23 0.73 15.35 -0.93
C GLU A 23 1.08 13.94 -1.43
N LEU A 24 2.36 13.70 -1.74
CA LEU A 24 2.88 12.39 -2.11
C LEU A 24 3.70 11.81 -0.96
N VAL A 25 3.24 10.69 -0.39
CA VAL A 25 3.96 9.95 0.66
C VAL A 25 4.54 8.66 0.08
N VAL A 26 5.86 8.52 0.11
CA VAL A 26 6.57 7.32 -0.36
C VAL A 26 6.91 6.43 0.83
N VAL A 27 6.48 5.16 0.77
CA VAL A 27 6.77 4.14 1.79
C VAL A 27 7.81 3.13 1.30
N ASP A 28 8.40 2.39 2.24
CA ASP A 28 9.37 1.33 1.92
C ASP A 28 8.78 0.26 0.99
N ARG A 29 9.64 -0.33 0.15
CA ARG A 29 9.25 -1.38 -0.81
C ARG A 29 8.61 -2.60 -0.14
N PHE A 30 9.05 -2.95 1.06
CA PHE A 30 8.56 -4.09 1.83
C PHE A 30 7.56 -3.69 2.91
N PHE A 31 6.98 -2.49 2.79
CA PHE A 31 5.88 -2.06 3.64
C PHE A 31 4.73 -3.07 3.58
N SER A 32 4.28 -3.51 4.75
CA SER A 32 3.32 -4.60 4.93
C SER A 32 1.87 -4.19 4.66
N SER A 33 1.61 -3.46 3.57
CA SER A 33 0.30 -2.86 3.29
C SER A 33 -0.84 -3.87 3.27
N THR A 34 -0.64 -5.04 2.67
CA THR A 34 -1.67 -6.09 2.59
C THR A 34 -1.93 -6.80 3.92
N LYS A 35 -0.93 -6.80 4.82
CA LYS A 35 -1.01 -7.45 6.13
C LYS A 35 -1.51 -6.51 7.24
N THR A 36 -1.41 -5.20 7.03
CA THR A 36 -1.70 -4.19 8.05
C THR A 36 -3.17 -3.81 8.02
N CYS A 37 -3.84 -3.84 9.17
CA CYS A 37 -5.22 -3.37 9.28
C CYS A 37 -5.28 -1.85 9.16
N SER A 38 -6.06 -1.35 8.22
CA SER A 38 -6.30 0.09 8.02
C SER A 38 -7.10 0.77 9.13
N ASN A 39 -7.71 0.00 10.04
CA ASN A 39 -8.51 0.54 11.15
C ASN A 39 -7.78 0.49 12.50
N CYS A 40 -6.99 -0.57 12.76
CA CYS A 40 -6.34 -0.78 14.06
C CYS A 40 -4.84 -1.06 13.99
N ASP A 41 -4.22 -0.94 12.81
CA ASP A 41 -2.79 -1.11 12.57
C ASP A 41 -2.20 -2.50 12.93
N LEU A 42 -3.05 -3.48 13.27
CA LEU A 42 -2.61 -4.85 13.47
C LEU A 42 -2.00 -5.39 12.17
N VAL A 43 -0.74 -5.83 12.24
CA VAL A 43 -0.09 -6.62 11.19
C VAL A 43 -0.41 -8.10 11.42
N GLN A 44 -1.10 -8.73 10.48
CA GLN A 44 -1.48 -10.14 10.54
C GLN A 44 -1.04 -10.89 9.27
N ASP A 45 -0.95 -12.22 9.34
CA ASP A 45 -0.59 -13.00 8.16
C ASP A 45 -1.72 -13.06 7.14
N MET A 46 -1.34 -12.89 5.87
CA MET A 46 -2.24 -12.96 4.73
C MET A 46 -1.65 -13.88 3.64
N PRO A 47 -1.76 -15.21 3.81
CA PRO A 47 -1.29 -16.16 2.80
C PRO A 47 -2.09 -16.02 1.50
N LEU A 48 -1.45 -16.33 0.38
CA LEU A 48 -1.96 -16.07 -0.98
C LEU A 48 -3.30 -16.74 -1.31
N ASN A 49 -3.67 -17.80 -0.58
CA ASN A 49 -4.95 -18.50 -0.74
C ASN A 49 -6.12 -17.75 -0.08
N LEU A 50 -5.86 -16.86 0.87
CA LEU A 50 -6.88 -15.98 1.43
C LEU A 50 -7.09 -14.80 0.48
N ARG A 51 -8.31 -14.70 -0.05
CA ARG A 51 -8.70 -13.64 -1.00
C ARG A 51 -9.53 -12.54 -0.36
N THR A 52 -10.09 -12.77 0.82
CA THR A 52 -10.76 -11.77 1.64
C THR A 52 -9.85 -11.34 2.78
N TYR A 53 -10.05 -10.13 3.26
CA TYR A 53 -9.33 -9.60 4.42
C TYR A 53 -10.29 -9.51 5.60
N ASP A 54 -9.97 -10.19 6.70
CA ASP A 54 -10.72 -10.14 7.95
C ASP A 54 -9.75 -9.88 9.10
N CYS A 55 -9.88 -8.73 9.77
CA CYS A 55 -9.00 -8.34 10.86
C CYS A 55 -9.31 -9.12 12.14
N GLN A 56 -8.32 -9.82 12.67
CA GLN A 56 -8.45 -10.61 13.91
C GLN A 56 -8.57 -9.77 15.19
N SER A 57 -8.22 -8.48 15.14
CA SER A 57 -8.28 -7.58 16.30
C SER A 57 -9.54 -6.73 16.36
N CYS A 58 -9.93 -6.08 15.26
CA CYS A 58 -11.05 -5.13 15.25
C CYS A 58 -12.29 -5.60 14.48
N GLY A 59 -12.23 -6.77 13.82
CA GLY A 59 -13.35 -7.32 13.06
C GLY A 59 -13.65 -6.62 11.73
N LEU A 60 -12.80 -5.68 11.30
CA LEU A 60 -12.89 -5.07 9.97
C LEU A 60 -12.78 -6.16 8.88
N SER A 61 -13.73 -6.17 7.95
CA SER A 61 -13.80 -7.15 6.87
C SER A 61 -13.95 -6.46 5.51
N TYR A 62 -13.16 -6.89 4.53
CA TYR A 62 -13.25 -6.49 3.13
C TYR A 62 -13.61 -7.72 2.29
N ARG A 63 -14.71 -7.63 1.53
CA ARG A 63 -15.18 -8.67 0.61
C ARG A 63 -14.72 -8.40 -0.81
#